data_AF-A0A6L7TU59-F1
#
_entry.id   AF-A0A6L7TU59-F1
#
_cell.length_a   1.000
_cell.length_b   1.000
_cell.length_c   1.000
_cell.angle_alpha   90.00
_cell.angle_beta   90.00
_cell.angle_gamma   90.00
#
_symmetry.space_group_name_H-M   'P 1'
#
loop_
_entity.id
_entity.type
_entity.pdbx_description
1 polymer ?
#
loop_
_entity_poly.entity_id
_entity_poly.type
_entity_poly.pdbx_seq_one_letter_code
_entity_poly.pdbx_strand_id
1 'polypeptide(L)'
;MTTINDISDLVRVLEERPDWRAAIRNLLLGEDLLNVPQQLAQFIETTNQFIESANENFRVVNARLNRLEGKMGNFEGNDYEHRIANHAMLRARRHFGLNNPVIAMSNYLPHSPDFDRVLTRAVQSGEISDDDMYDLYEADIIVSDDDNRFVVFDVSLTADSDDIARAVRRADVMAAISDAESMPAVATENIHELQQDLADRMNVAVFIIPNR
;
A
#
# COMPACT_ATOMS: atom_id res chain seq x y z
N MET A 1 38.06 80.30 -4.87
CA MET A 1 38.56 79.08 -5.54
C MET A 1 39.04 78.16 -4.46
N THR A 2 38.30 77.11 -4.15
CA THR A 2 38.73 76.10 -3.16
C THR A 2 39.69 75.17 -3.87
N THR A 3 40.98 75.27 -3.57
CA THR A 3 42.00 74.39 -4.15
C THR A 3 41.95 73.05 -3.44
N ILE A 4 41.72 71.98 -4.19
CA ILE A 4 41.72 70.60 -3.68
C ILE A 4 43.15 70.09 -3.80
N ASN A 5 43.83 69.86 -2.67
CA ASN A 5 45.24 69.47 -2.68
C ASN A 5 45.45 67.97 -2.48
N ASP A 6 44.48 67.30 -1.86
CA ASP A 6 44.52 65.86 -1.63
C ASP A 6 43.13 65.19 -1.71
N ILE A 7 43.12 63.86 -1.61
CA ILE A 7 41.89 63.04 -1.64
C ILE A 7 40.97 63.34 -0.44
N SER A 8 41.51 63.75 0.70
CA SER A 8 40.73 64.07 1.90
C SER A 8 40.00 65.41 1.75
N ASP A 9 40.63 66.40 1.12
CA ASP A 9 40.00 67.65 0.69
C ASP A 9 38.84 67.39 -0.27
N LEU A 10 39.02 66.48 -1.24
CA LEU A 10 37.98 66.08 -2.19
C LEU A 10 36.80 65.41 -1.47
N VAL A 11 37.06 64.48 -0.54
CA VAL A 11 36.00 63.79 0.22
C VAL A 11 35.18 64.78 1.03
N ARG A 12 35.83 65.71 1.76
CA ARG A 12 35.14 66.73 2.57
C ARG A 12 34.24 67.64 1.72
N VAL A 13 34.72 68.07 0.55
CA VAL A 13 33.92 68.88 -0.39
C VAL A 13 32.72 68.10 -0.93
N LEU A 14 32.84 66.80 -1.19
CA LEU A 14 31.74 65.96 -1.66
C LEU A 14 30.71 65.63 -0.57
N GLU A 15 31.09 65.69 0.71
CA GLU A 15 30.15 65.59 1.84
C GLU A 15 29.32 66.87 2.01
N GLU A 16 29.94 68.04 1.82
CA GLU A 16 29.27 69.34 1.93
C GLU A 16 28.42 69.70 0.70
N ARG A 17 28.67 69.08 -0.46
CA ARG A 17 28.03 69.37 -1.76
C ARG A 17 27.42 68.11 -2.39
N PRO A 18 26.16 67.76 -2.04
CA PRO A 18 25.51 66.53 -2.51
C PRO A 18 25.34 66.46 -4.02
N ASP A 19 25.14 67.60 -4.67
CA ASP A 19 25.03 67.78 -6.12
C ASP A 19 26.34 67.40 -6.83
N TRP A 20 27.49 67.81 -6.28
CA TRP A 20 28.81 67.46 -6.81
C TRP A 20 29.13 65.98 -6.62
N ARG A 21 28.73 65.42 -5.48
CA ARG A 21 28.84 63.98 -5.21
C ARG A 21 28.02 63.15 -6.19
N ALA A 22 26.80 63.58 -6.52
CA ALA A 22 25.97 62.92 -7.53
C ALA A 22 26.60 62.99 -8.93
N ALA A 23 27.14 64.16 -9.32
CA ALA A 23 27.81 64.33 -10.61
C ALA A 23 29.07 63.45 -10.75
N ILE A 24 29.94 63.43 -9.73
CA ILE A 24 31.13 62.56 -9.72
C ILE A 24 30.73 61.08 -9.69
N ARG A 25 29.68 60.72 -8.94
CA ARG A 25 29.16 59.35 -8.92
C ARG A 25 28.73 58.89 -10.32
N ASN A 26 28.01 59.71 -11.08
CA ASN A 26 27.59 59.39 -12.45
C ASN A 26 28.76 59.36 -13.46
N LEU A 27 29.82 60.14 -13.20
CA LEU A 27 31.01 60.14 -14.06
C LEU A 27 31.89 58.91 -13.82
N LEU A 28 32.02 58.47 -12.56
CA LEU A 28 32.87 57.33 -12.15
C LEU A 28 32.15 55.99 -12.26
N LEU A 29 30.86 55.95 -11.94
CA LEU A 29 30.00 54.79 -12.08
C LEU A 29 29.10 55.08 -13.28
N GLY A 30 29.34 54.37 -14.39
CA GLY A 30 28.43 54.40 -15.53
C GLY A 30 27.00 54.01 -15.11
N GLU A 31 26.02 54.33 -15.95
CA GLU A 31 24.59 54.12 -15.70
C GLU A 31 24.27 52.66 -15.30
N ASP A 32 24.99 51.69 -15.86
CA ASP A 32 24.86 50.27 -15.53
C ASP A 32 25.17 49.97 -14.04
N LEU A 33 26.24 50.54 -13.50
CA LEU A 33 26.68 50.31 -12.10
C LEU A 33 25.74 50.98 -11.09
N LEU A 34 25.08 52.07 -11.48
CA LEU A 34 24.09 52.75 -10.66
C LEU A 34 22.78 51.97 -10.54
N ASN A 35 22.44 51.19 -11.57
CA ASN A 35 21.20 50.42 -11.63
C ASN A 35 21.30 49.03 -10.96
N VAL A 36 22.51 48.54 -10.68
CA VAL A 36 22.74 47.21 -10.06
C VAL A 36 21.90 46.95 -8.79
N PRO A 37 21.79 47.87 -7.81
CA PRO A 37 20.99 47.61 -6.61
C PRO A 37 19.50 47.40 -6.92
N GLN A 38 18.96 48.13 -7.88
CA GLN A 38 17.57 48.01 -8.31
C GLN A 38 17.34 46.71 -9.09
N GLN A 39 18.25 46.37 -10.01
CA GLN A 39 18.22 45.10 -10.74
C GLN A 39 18.32 43.90 -9.79
N LEU A 40 19.18 43.97 -8.77
CA LEU A 40 19.31 42.96 -7.74
C LEU A 40 18.04 42.82 -6.91
N ALA A 41 17.42 43.93 -6.50
CA ALA A 41 16.15 43.90 -5.77
C ALA A 41 15.03 43.26 -6.60
N GLN A 42 14.93 43.61 -7.89
CA GLN A 42 13.94 43.03 -8.80
C GLN A 42 14.20 41.55 -9.07
N PHE A 43 15.46 41.14 -9.17
CA PHE A 43 15.86 39.74 -9.29
C PHE A 43 15.49 38.93 -8.04
N ILE A 44 15.77 39.47 -6.84
CA ILE A 44 15.40 38.83 -5.57
C ILE A 44 13.88 38.66 -5.48
N GLU A 45 13.13 39.70 -5.81
CA GLU A 45 11.66 39.65 -5.79
C GLU A 45 11.12 38.58 -6.75
N THR A 46 11.63 38.57 -7.99
CA THR A 46 11.23 37.57 -9.00
C THR A 46 11.61 36.15 -8.57
N THR A 47 12.78 35.99 -7.95
CA THR A 47 13.27 34.70 -7.43
C THR A 47 12.39 34.22 -6.27
N ASN A 48 12.00 35.10 -5.36
CA ASN A 48 11.11 34.76 -4.25
C ASN A 48 9.73 34.30 -4.77
N GLN A 49 9.15 35.04 -5.71
CA GLN A 49 7.87 34.67 -6.34
C GLN A 49 7.96 33.33 -7.08
N PHE A 50 9.08 33.06 -7.75
CA PHE A 50 9.34 31.77 -8.39
C PHE A 50 9.44 30.64 -7.36
N ILE A 51 10.16 30.84 -6.26
CA ILE A 51 10.30 29.85 -5.17
C ILE A 51 8.93 29.54 -4.55
N GLU A 52 8.11 30.57 -4.29
CA GLU A 52 6.76 30.38 -3.74
C GLU A 52 5.88 29.57 -4.70
N SER A 53 5.87 29.93 -5.98
CA SER A 53 5.12 29.21 -7.02
C SER A 53 5.60 27.76 -7.17
N ALA A 54 6.91 27.54 -7.14
CA ALA A 54 7.50 26.20 -7.19
C ALA A 54 7.08 25.37 -5.97
N ASN A 55 7.16 25.93 -4.77
CA ASN A 55 6.77 25.25 -3.53
C ASN A 55 5.29 24.86 -3.53
N GLU A 56 4.41 25.72 -4.02
CA GLU A 56 2.99 25.40 -4.13
C GLU A 56 2.74 24.27 -5.15
N ASN A 57 3.39 24.33 -6.30
CA ASN A 57 3.33 23.25 -7.29
C ASN A 57 3.84 21.93 -6.72
N PHE A 58 4.97 21.94 -6.00
CA PHE A 58 5.51 20.76 -5.33
C PHE A 58 4.53 20.19 -4.30
N ARG A 59 3.85 21.03 -3.52
CA ARG A 59 2.80 20.59 -2.58
C ARG A 59 1.65 19.89 -3.29
N VAL A 60 1.16 20.46 -4.38
CA VAL A 60 0.06 19.86 -5.17
C VAL A 60 0.48 18.53 -5.78
N VAL A 61 1.69 18.44 -6.34
CA VAL A 61 2.23 17.21 -6.91
C VAL A 61 2.37 16.12 -5.84
N ASN A 62 2.97 16.43 -4.68
CA ASN A 62 3.13 15.49 -3.58
C ASN A 62 1.77 14.98 -3.07
N ALA A 63 0.79 15.88 -2.89
CA ALA A 63 -0.55 15.47 -2.48
C ALA A 63 -1.23 14.54 -3.49
N ARG A 64 -0.96 14.70 -4.79
CA ARG A 64 -1.47 13.79 -5.84
C ARG A 64 -0.73 12.46 -5.84
N LEU A 65 0.59 12.46 -5.68
CA LEU A 65 1.40 11.24 -5.56
C LEU A 65 0.93 10.39 -4.38
N ASN A 66 0.79 10.97 -3.19
CA ASN A 66 0.30 10.24 -2.01
C ASN A 66 -1.09 9.60 -2.24
N ARG A 67 -1.99 10.28 -2.97
CA ARG A 67 -3.30 9.72 -3.33
C ARG A 67 -3.18 8.59 -4.35
N LEU A 68 -2.25 8.68 -5.30
CA LEU A 68 -2.00 7.62 -6.28
C LEU A 68 -1.37 6.41 -5.62
N GLU A 69 -0.40 6.60 -4.73
CA GLU A 69 0.21 5.54 -3.92
C GLU A 69 -0.86 4.81 -3.10
N GLY A 70 -1.75 5.53 -2.42
CA GLY A 70 -2.85 4.92 -1.67
C GLY A 70 -3.83 4.15 -2.56
N LYS A 71 -4.19 4.68 -3.72
CA LYS A 71 -5.05 3.97 -4.70
C LYS A 71 -4.36 2.74 -5.29
N MET A 72 -3.06 2.82 -5.53
CA MET A 72 -2.25 1.73 -6.05
C MET A 72 -2.14 0.61 -5.03
N GLY A 73 -1.88 0.94 -3.75
CA GLY A 73 -1.92 -0.05 -2.66
C GLY A 73 -3.29 -0.76 -2.56
N ASN A 74 -4.39 -0.01 -2.67
CA ASN A 74 -5.73 -0.62 -2.68
C ASN A 74 -5.97 -1.51 -3.92
N PHE A 75 -5.44 -1.13 -5.08
CA PHE A 75 -5.57 -1.91 -6.30
C PHE A 75 -4.74 -3.19 -6.22
N GLU A 76 -3.51 -3.12 -5.74
CA GLU A 76 -2.63 -4.28 -5.54
C GLU A 76 -3.23 -5.27 -4.54
N GLY A 77 -3.85 -4.78 -3.46
CA GLY A 77 -4.59 -5.63 -2.51
C GLY A 77 -5.77 -6.34 -3.16
N ASN A 78 -6.62 -5.61 -3.88
CA ASN A 78 -7.79 -6.18 -4.55
C ASN A 78 -7.40 -7.18 -5.67
N ASP A 79 -6.33 -6.91 -6.39
CA ASP A 79 -5.78 -7.82 -7.40
C ASP A 79 -5.22 -9.11 -6.78
N TYR A 80 -4.52 -8.99 -5.64
CA TYR A 80 -4.05 -10.13 -4.85
C TYR A 80 -5.23 -11.01 -4.40
N GLU A 81 -6.27 -10.41 -3.81
CA GLU A 81 -7.47 -11.13 -3.33
C GLU A 81 -8.19 -11.87 -4.48
N HIS A 82 -8.45 -11.18 -5.60
CA HIS A 82 -9.07 -11.80 -6.77
C HIS A 82 -8.21 -12.94 -7.34
N ARG A 83 -6.88 -12.79 -7.31
CA ARG A 83 -5.96 -13.83 -7.79
C ARG A 83 -6.05 -15.07 -6.90
N ILE A 84 -5.97 -14.91 -5.58
CA ILE A 84 -6.06 -16.03 -4.62
C ILE A 84 -7.41 -16.75 -4.78
N ALA A 85 -8.51 -16.02 -4.85
CA ALA A 85 -9.85 -16.57 -5.08
C ALA A 85 -9.97 -17.39 -6.37
N ASN A 86 -9.50 -16.83 -7.50
CA ASN A 86 -9.49 -17.54 -8.78
C ASN A 86 -8.63 -18.80 -8.75
N HIS A 87 -7.46 -18.74 -8.10
CA HIS A 87 -6.60 -19.91 -7.94
C HIS A 87 -7.24 -20.97 -7.06
N ALA A 88 -7.83 -20.60 -5.92
CA ALA A 88 -8.53 -21.52 -5.02
C ALA A 88 -9.63 -22.30 -5.78
N MET A 89 -10.51 -21.60 -6.51
CA MET A 89 -11.54 -22.24 -7.34
C MET A 89 -10.96 -23.17 -8.42
N LEU A 90 -9.88 -22.74 -9.09
CA LEU A 90 -9.23 -23.54 -10.11
C LEU A 90 -8.59 -24.81 -9.51
N ARG A 91 -7.98 -24.71 -8.33
CA ARG A 91 -7.37 -25.84 -7.61
C ARG A 91 -8.44 -26.79 -7.07
N ALA A 92 -9.50 -26.26 -6.47
CA ALA A 92 -10.69 -27.01 -6.09
C ALA A 92 -11.22 -27.87 -7.25
N ARG A 93 -11.37 -27.28 -8.44
CA ARG A 93 -11.81 -28.04 -9.61
C ARG A 93 -10.80 -29.09 -10.08
N ARG A 94 -9.54 -28.71 -10.26
CA ARG A 94 -8.54 -29.56 -10.94
C ARG A 94 -7.90 -30.62 -10.06
N HIS A 95 -7.70 -30.31 -8.78
CA HIS A 95 -7.01 -31.21 -7.84
C HIS A 95 -7.99 -32.03 -7.03
N PHE A 96 -9.06 -31.39 -6.57
CA PHE A 96 -10.06 -32.01 -5.71
C PHE A 96 -11.31 -32.48 -6.45
N GLY A 97 -11.46 -32.12 -7.73
CA GLY A 97 -12.56 -32.59 -8.57
C GLY A 97 -13.92 -31.97 -8.23
N LEU A 98 -13.94 -30.76 -7.64
CA LEU A 98 -15.19 -30.04 -7.35
C LEU A 98 -15.96 -29.69 -8.64
N ASN A 99 -17.28 -29.89 -8.62
CA ASN A 99 -18.20 -29.65 -9.73
C ASN A 99 -18.84 -28.26 -9.61
N ASN A 100 -18.56 -27.36 -10.56
CA ASN A 100 -19.00 -25.96 -10.51
C ASN A 100 -18.63 -25.27 -9.18
N PRO A 101 -17.34 -25.19 -8.83
CA PRO A 101 -16.93 -24.62 -7.55
C PRO A 101 -17.39 -23.16 -7.41
N VAL A 102 -17.82 -22.80 -6.21
CA VAL A 102 -18.19 -21.45 -5.79
C VAL A 102 -17.48 -21.11 -4.48
N ILE A 103 -17.26 -19.82 -4.23
CA ILE A 103 -16.72 -19.37 -2.95
C ILE A 103 -17.86 -19.35 -1.95
N ALA A 104 -17.87 -20.30 -1.00
CA ALA A 104 -18.83 -20.36 0.09
C ALA A 104 -18.52 -19.29 1.14
N MET A 105 -17.22 -19.04 1.37
CA MET A 105 -16.73 -18.04 2.32
C MET A 105 -15.38 -17.49 1.88
N SER A 106 -15.14 -16.23 2.20
CA SER A 106 -13.80 -15.64 2.19
C SER A 106 -13.70 -14.59 3.28
N ASN A 107 -12.57 -14.49 3.96
CA ASN A 107 -12.32 -13.41 4.92
C ASN A 107 -12.08 -12.04 4.23
N TYR A 108 -11.92 -12.02 2.91
CA TYR A 108 -11.75 -10.81 2.10
C TYR A 108 -13.09 -10.26 1.55
N LEU A 109 -14.16 -11.05 1.60
CA LEU A 109 -15.48 -10.68 1.07
C LEU A 109 -16.58 -10.80 2.15
N PRO A 110 -17.68 -10.04 2.06
CA PRO A 110 -18.83 -10.26 2.92
C PRO A 110 -19.33 -11.71 2.79
N HIS A 111 -19.46 -12.40 3.92
CA HIS A 111 -19.94 -13.79 3.95
C HIS A 111 -21.40 -13.87 3.48
N SER A 112 -21.79 -15.05 2.96
CA SER A 112 -23.19 -15.27 2.61
C SER A 112 -24.05 -15.37 3.88
N PRO A 113 -25.25 -14.75 3.93
CA PRO A 113 -26.14 -14.85 5.09
C PRO A 113 -26.53 -16.29 5.45
N ASP A 114 -26.46 -17.21 4.48
CA ASP A 114 -26.75 -18.61 4.70
C ASP A 114 -25.62 -19.34 5.43
N PHE A 115 -24.36 -18.98 5.18
CA PHE A 115 -23.22 -19.53 5.91
C PHE A 115 -23.26 -19.14 7.38
N ASP A 116 -23.51 -17.86 7.68
CA ASP A 116 -23.65 -17.37 9.06
C ASP A 116 -24.76 -18.09 9.83
N ARG A 117 -25.88 -18.38 9.14
CA ARG A 117 -27.00 -19.11 9.72
C ARG A 117 -26.65 -20.56 10.05
N VAL A 118 -25.85 -21.22 9.20
CA VAL A 118 -25.38 -22.59 9.45
C VAL A 118 -24.47 -22.62 10.67
N LEU A 119 -23.47 -21.74 10.74
CA LEU A 119 -22.56 -21.67 11.89
C LEU A 119 -23.29 -21.36 13.20
N THR A 120 -24.16 -20.35 13.18
CA THR A 120 -24.93 -19.95 14.37
C THR A 120 -25.76 -21.13 14.88
N ARG A 121 -26.36 -21.92 13.98
CA ARG A 121 -27.11 -23.12 14.37
C ARG A 121 -26.20 -24.18 14.98
N ALA A 122 -25.05 -24.44 14.39
CA ALA A 122 -24.10 -25.46 14.86
C ALA A 122 -23.56 -25.13 16.27
N VAL A 123 -23.30 -23.86 16.55
CA VAL A 123 -22.97 -23.40 17.91
C VAL A 123 -24.15 -23.61 18.87
N GLN A 124 -25.36 -23.22 18.46
CA GLN A 124 -26.56 -23.36 19.30
C GLN A 124 -26.93 -24.82 19.60
N SER A 125 -26.66 -25.75 18.68
CA SER A 125 -26.87 -27.19 18.90
C SER A 125 -25.73 -27.84 19.67
N GLY A 126 -24.61 -27.14 19.90
CA GLY A 126 -23.42 -27.66 20.58
C GLY A 126 -22.59 -28.61 19.72
N GLU A 127 -22.77 -28.57 18.39
CA GLU A 127 -21.95 -29.33 17.43
C GLU A 127 -20.52 -28.77 17.38
N ILE A 128 -20.38 -27.46 17.55
CA ILE A 128 -19.09 -26.75 17.61
C ILE A 128 -19.10 -25.72 18.74
N SER A 129 -17.92 -25.31 19.20
CA SER A 129 -17.77 -24.22 20.16
C SER A 129 -17.78 -22.84 19.50
N ASP A 130 -17.92 -21.79 20.30
CA ASP A 130 -17.73 -20.41 19.81
C ASP A 130 -16.31 -20.21 19.23
N ASP A 131 -15.29 -20.83 19.85
CA ASP A 131 -13.91 -20.75 19.38
C ASP A 131 -13.73 -21.41 18.01
N ASP A 132 -14.38 -22.56 17.77
CA ASP A 132 -14.36 -23.22 16.46
C ASP A 132 -15.04 -22.36 15.39
N MET A 133 -16.14 -21.69 15.74
CA MET A 133 -16.83 -20.75 14.85
C MET A 133 -15.91 -19.57 14.51
N TYR A 134 -15.24 -18.97 15.50
CA TYR A 134 -14.29 -17.89 15.25
C TYR A 134 -13.09 -18.34 14.40
N ASP A 135 -12.53 -19.52 14.66
CA ASP A 135 -11.43 -20.05 13.85
C ASP A 135 -11.87 -20.29 12.39
N LEU A 136 -13.10 -20.77 12.17
CA LEU A 136 -13.62 -20.95 10.81
C LEU A 136 -13.93 -19.61 10.12
N TYR A 137 -14.36 -18.58 10.87
CA TYR A 137 -14.51 -17.22 10.34
C TYR A 137 -13.19 -16.62 9.84
N GLU A 138 -12.08 -17.03 10.45
CA GLU A 138 -10.73 -16.62 10.05
C GLU A 138 -10.15 -17.46 8.90
N ALA A 139 -10.90 -18.41 8.33
CA ALA A 139 -10.49 -19.10 7.11
C ALA A 139 -10.38 -18.10 5.94
N ASP A 140 -9.28 -18.15 5.19
CA ASP A 140 -9.06 -17.20 4.09
C ASP A 140 -10.08 -17.40 2.98
N ILE A 141 -10.25 -18.65 2.55
CA ILE A 141 -11.23 -19.03 1.53
C ILE A 141 -11.79 -20.43 1.81
N ILE A 142 -13.11 -20.57 1.73
CA ILE A 142 -13.79 -21.85 1.65
C ILE A 142 -14.48 -21.94 0.29
N VAL A 143 -14.13 -22.96 -0.48
CA VAL A 143 -14.75 -23.27 -1.76
C VAL A 143 -15.70 -24.43 -1.57
N SER A 144 -16.93 -24.31 -2.07
CA SER A 144 -17.88 -25.42 -2.12
C SER A 144 -18.29 -25.77 -3.55
N ASP A 145 -19.01 -26.86 -3.74
CA ASP A 145 -19.52 -27.29 -5.03
C ASP A 145 -20.99 -27.74 -4.97
N ASP A 146 -21.58 -28.08 -6.12
CA ASP A 146 -22.99 -28.48 -6.20
C ASP A 146 -23.29 -29.81 -5.46
N ASP A 147 -22.26 -30.63 -5.20
CA ASP A 147 -22.34 -31.90 -4.48
C ASP A 147 -22.13 -31.72 -2.96
N ASN A 148 -22.17 -30.47 -2.47
CA ASN A 148 -21.97 -30.08 -1.07
C ASN A 148 -20.59 -30.50 -0.53
N ARG A 149 -19.54 -30.54 -1.36
CA ARG A 149 -18.16 -30.77 -0.91
C ARG A 149 -17.44 -29.47 -0.71
N PHE A 150 -16.46 -29.46 0.20
CA PHE A 150 -15.73 -28.26 0.61
C PHE A 150 -14.23 -28.40 0.46
N VAL A 151 -13.55 -27.30 0.17
CA VAL A 151 -12.10 -27.16 0.32
C VAL A 151 -11.84 -25.90 1.12
N VAL A 152 -11.14 -26.06 2.24
CA VAL A 152 -10.77 -24.96 3.13
C VAL A 152 -9.32 -24.58 2.87
N PHE A 153 -9.11 -23.35 2.41
CA PHE A 153 -7.78 -22.80 2.10
C PHE A 153 -7.33 -21.87 3.22
N ASP A 154 -6.11 -22.10 3.70
CA ASP A 154 -5.31 -21.14 4.45
C ASP A 154 -4.24 -20.54 3.50
N VAL A 155 -4.03 -19.23 3.54
CA VAL A 155 -3.21 -18.48 2.58
C VAL A 155 -2.07 -17.80 3.32
N SER A 156 -0.83 -18.17 2.98
CA SER A 156 0.36 -17.58 3.62
C SER A 156 1.49 -17.33 2.63
N LEU A 157 2.31 -16.30 2.84
CA LEU A 157 3.48 -16.06 1.99
C LEU A 157 4.50 -17.20 2.06
N THR A 158 4.65 -17.81 3.24
CA THR A 158 5.50 -18.98 3.44
C THR A 158 4.79 -19.92 4.38
N ALA A 159 4.42 -21.10 3.88
CA ALA A 159 3.69 -22.09 4.64
C ALA A 159 4.53 -22.63 5.80
N ASP A 160 3.96 -22.58 7.00
CA ASP A 160 4.51 -23.18 8.21
C ASP A 160 3.61 -24.30 8.78
N SER A 161 3.98 -24.83 9.94
CA SER A 161 3.20 -25.88 10.61
C SER A 161 1.84 -25.40 11.11
N ASP A 162 1.72 -24.11 11.44
CA ASP A 162 0.49 -23.54 11.96
C ASP A 162 -0.52 -23.36 10.83
N ASP A 163 -0.08 -22.93 9.64
CA ASP A 163 -0.94 -22.86 8.44
C ASP A 163 -1.52 -24.24 8.09
N ILE A 164 -0.69 -25.28 8.11
CA ILE A 164 -1.10 -26.67 7.86
C ILE A 164 -2.11 -27.14 8.92
N ALA A 165 -1.80 -26.87 10.20
CA ALA A 165 -2.67 -27.27 11.30
C ALA A 165 -4.01 -26.52 11.29
N ARG A 166 -4.03 -25.22 10.93
CA ARG A 166 -5.26 -24.44 10.75
C ARG A 166 -6.10 -25.01 9.63
N ALA A 167 -5.50 -25.28 8.47
CA ALA A 167 -6.22 -25.85 7.32
C ALA A 167 -6.92 -27.17 7.71
N VAL A 168 -6.22 -28.07 8.42
CA VAL A 168 -6.80 -29.35 8.90
C VAL A 168 -7.95 -29.11 9.87
N ARG A 169 -7.72 -28.35 10.95
CA ARG A 169 -8.75 -28.12 11.97
C ARG A 169 -10.01 -27.50 11.37
N ARG A 170 -9.85 -26.50 10.51
CA ARG A 170 -10.97 -25.80 9.86
C ARG A 170 -11.71 -26.73 8.88
N ALA A 171 -10.98 -27.57 8.14
CA ALA A 171 -11.60 -28.58 7.28
C ALA A 171 -12.41 -29.60 8.09
N ASP A 172 -11.88 -30.08 9.23
CA ASP A 172 -12.56 -31.02 10.13
C ASP A 172 -13.85 -30.41 10.73
N VAL A 173 -13.78 -29.16 11.20
CA VAL A 173 -14.94 -28.41 11.69
C VAL A 173 -15.98 -28.26 10.58
N MET A 174 -15.56 -27.87 9.37
CA MET A 174 -16.44 -27.72 8.21
C MET A 174 -17.11 -29.06 7.83
N ALA A 175 -16.37 -30.17 7.85
CA ALA A 175 -16.94 -31.49 7.63
C ALA A 175 -18.02 -31.84 8.67
N ALA A 176 -17.75 -31.56 9.94
CA ALA A 176 -18.66 -31.87 11.04
C ALA A 176 -20.00 -31.12 10.92
N ILE A 177 -19.97 -29.82 10.63
CA ILE A 177 -21.19 -28.99 10.57
C ILE A 177 -22.00 -29.15 9.27
N SER A 178 -21.35 -29.61 8.20
CA SER A 178 -22.00 -29.78 6.89
C SER A 178 -22.46 -31.22 6.63
N ASP A 179 -22.02 -32.18 7.46
CA ASP A 179 -22.15 -33.62 7.21
C ASP A 179 -21.67 -33.99 5.80
N ALA A 180 -20.57 -33.37 5.36
CA ALA A 180 -20.05 -33.50 4.02
C ALA A 180 -18.53 -33.58 3.94
N GLU A 181 -18.02 -33.98 2.78
CA GLU A 181 -16.58 -34.05 2.54
C GLU A 181 -15.98 -32.63 2.57
N SER A 182 -14.93 -32.45 3.36
CA SER A 182 -14.19 -31.20 3.45
C SER A 182 -12.70 -31.49 3.44
N MET A 183 -11.96 -30.87 2.52
CA MET A 183 -10.52 -31.12 2.36
C MET A 183 -9.69 -29.89 2.75
N PRO A 184 -8.59 -30.08 3.50
CA PRO A 184 -7.69 -29.00 3.85
C PRO A 184 -6.73 -28.68 2.71
N ALA A 185 -6.49 -27.39 2.50
CA ALA A 185 -5.51 -26.89 1.54
C ALA A 185 -4.75 -25.67 2.09
N VAL A 186 -3.49 -25.55 1.67
CA VAL A 186 -2.68 -24.35 1.89
C VAL A 186 -2.29 -23.76 0.55
N ALA A 187 -2.54 -22.47 0.38
CA ALA A 187 -2.10 -21.68 -0.75
C ALA A 187 -0.91 -20.81 -0.31
N THR A 188 0.25 -20.99 -0.94
CA THR A 188 1.46 -20.28 -0.50
C THR A 188 2.39 -19.89 -1.64
N GLU A 189 3.32 -18.96 -1.42
CA GLU A 189 4.39 -18.71 -2.40
C GLU A 189 5.57 -19.66 -2.21
N ASN A 190 5.83 -20.07 -0.96
CA ASN A 190 6.99 -20.86 -0.60
C ASN A 190 6.66 -21.84 0.52
N ILE A 191 7.30 -23.00 0.50
CA ILE A 191 7.23 -23.98 1.58
C ILE A 191 8.60 -24.65 1.72
N HIS A 192 9.02 -24.89 2.96
CA HIS A 192 10.23 -25.64 3.24
C HIS A 192 9.94 -27.15 3.22
N GLU A 193 10.95 -27.98 2.91
CA GLU A 193 10.80 -29.44 2.77
C GLU A 193 10.19 -30.10 4.00
N LEU A 194 10.57 -29.66 5.21
CA LEU A 194 10.02 -30.16 6.47
C LEU A 194 8.51 -29.92 6.62
N GLN A 195 8.04 -28.78 6.13
CA GLN A 195 6.63 -28.39 6.14
C GLN A 195 5.86 -29.12 5.04
N GLN A 196 6.47 -29.33 3.86
CA GLN A 196 5.89 -30.15 2.80
C GLN A 196 5.67 -31.60 3.28
N ASP A 197 6.67 -32.19 3.93
CA ASP A 197 6.56 -33.53 4.52
C ASP A 197 5.45 -33.61 5.57
N LEU A 198 5.27 -32.55 6.37
CA LEU A 198 4.18 -32.47 7.34
C LEU A 198 2.82 -32.41 6.64
N ALA A 199 2.68 -31.55 5.63
CA ALA A 199 1.44 -31.42 4.86
C ALA A 199 1.05 -32.75 4.20
N ASP A 200 2.00 -33.44 3.58
CA ASP A 200 1.77 -34.74 2.95
C ASP A 200 1.30 -35.80 3.97
N ARG A 201 1.92 -35.83 5.17
CA ARG A 201 1.50 -36.74 6.27
C ARG A 201 0.12 -36.42 6.81
N MET A 202 -0.25 -35.15 6.84
CA MET A 202 -1.55 -34.68 7.30
C MET A 202 -2.60 -34.65 6.18
N ASN A 203 -2.26 -35.11 4.97
CA ASN A 203 -3.12 -35.10 3.80
C ASN A 203 -3.66 -33.70 3.44
N VAL A 204 -2.81 -32.68 3.57
CA VAL A 204 -3.10 -31.28 3.23
C VAL A 204 -2.51 -30.98 1.86
N ALA A 205 -3.34 -30.54 0.92
CA ALA A 205 -2.83 -30.14 -0.39
C ALA A 205 -2.15 -28.77 -0.31
N VAL A 206 -0.90 -28.69 -0.74
CA VAL A 206 -0.15 -27.42 -0.82
C VAL A 206 -0.11 -26.95 -2.27
N PHE A 207 -0.51 -25.69 -2.50
CA PHE A 207 -0.48 -25.07 -3.82
C PHE A 207 0.42 -23.84 -3.82
N ILE A 208 1.46 -23.90 -4.65
CA ILE A 208 2.29 -22.74 -4.92
C ILE A 208 1.56 -21.76 -5.84
N ILE A 209 1.31 -20.55 -5.34
CA ILE A 209 0.75 -19.41 -6.08
C ILE A 209 1.85 -18.35 -6.19
N PRO A 210 2.52 -18.20 -7.35
CA PRO A 210 3.54 -17.19 -7.51
C PRO A 210 2.94 -15.78 -7.44
N ASN A 211 3.68 -14.84 -6.86
CA ASN A 211 3.23 -13.45 -6.71
C ASN A 211 3.22 -12.65 -8.03
N ARG A 212 3.67 -13.25 -9.15
CA ARG A 212 3.80 -12.61 -10.47
C ARG A 212 3.63 -13.60 -11.62
#